data_AF-A0A3D1TDL7-F1
#
_entry.id   AF-A0A3D1TDL7-F1
#
_cell.length_a   1.000
_cell.length_b   1.000
_cell.length_c   1.000
_cell.angle_alpha   90.00
_cell.angle_beta   90.00
_cell.angle_gamma   90.00
#
_symmetry.space_group_name_H-M   'P 1'
#
loop_
_entity.id
_entity.type
_entity.pdbx_description
1 polymer ?
#
loop_
_entity_poly.entity_id
_entity_poly.type
_entity_poly.pdbx_seq_one_letter_code
_entity_poly.pdbx_strand_id
1 'polypeptide(L)'
;KGVADGPQLRLKVVTGRDTAEGGIRFVRMAPDSWRVTLRAGGALDPILDGLIRELERVWSAVCSAEELNSAAAPAERAGGWGGDPSRASMDALGRHLWPFDRPPETVAEVEHLLRSYRTEIVGPSQGLFLAWELAMTDGAFSVDLWAEHPRFFKAVEGLLLAVGLRSEHVHARLLPDEHRDESAPVGGYGQVRFDQIPLCGVPGQGGEIRSELLLGEPVWVLTSDPATGWLLVHSADGYWGWVMGEAVIQQSAEAFHRWFASGGRAGWPAWEERWRAALNRFRGACYVWGGRARTGLDCSGFVQGVYAELGIHLPRDARQQARCGRLVGTRWDRSGLCAGDLLFFLGSTGAITHTGLALGRNSFVHLSPPQMQVCEWAAADPDLIGAFVWAKRILDV
;
A
#
# COMPACT_ATOMS: atom_id res chain seq x y z
N LYS A 1 20.28 28.80 2.40
CA LYS A 1 21.04 29.14 3.63
C LYS A 1 20.03 29.21 4.77
N GLY A 2 20.21 28.39 5.82
CA GLY A 2 19.68 28.64 7.16
C GLY A 2 18.27 28.14 7.50
N VAL A 3 18.13 26.84 7.81
CA VAL A 3 17.39 26.33 8.99
C VAL A 3 18.19 25.11 9.47
N ALA A 4 18.60 25.10 10.73
CA ALA A 4 19.53 24.09 11.25
C ALA A 4 18.87 22.73 11.54
N ASP A 5 17.54 22.68 11.69
CA ASP A 5 16.81 21.48 12.15
C ASP A 5 15.59 21.13 11.26
N GLY A 6 15.78 21.09 9.94
CA GLY A 6 14.76 20.64 8.96
C GLY A 6 15.35 19.80 7.83
N PRO A 7 14.52 19.16 6.98
CA PRO A 7 14.98 18.33 5.87
C PRO A 7 15.92 19.11 4.96
N GLN A 8 17.13 18.58 4.75
CA GLN A 8 18.17 19.24 3.94
C GLN A 8 18.14 18.74 2.50
N LEU A 9 17.76 19.60 1.55
CA LEU A 9 17.94 19.32 0.13
C LEU A 9 19.41 19.53 -0.27
N ARG A 10 20.18 18.45 -0.48
CA ARG A 10 21.56 18.54 -0.99
C ARG A 10 21.59 18.48 -2.51
N LEU A 11 21.76 19.62 -3.16
CA LEU A 11 21.95 19.74 -4.60
C LEU A 11 23.45 19.68 -4.95
N LYS A 12 23.85 18.73 -5.81
CA LYS A 12 25.19 18.67 -6.41
C LYS A 12 25.09 18.98 -7.90
N VAL A 13 25.52 20.16 -8.30
CA VAL A 13 25.59 20.59 -9.70
C VAL A 13 26.93 20.15 -10.28
N VAL A 14 26.92 19.38 -11.38
CA VAL A 14 28.12 18.96 -12.10
C VAL A 14 28.03 19.51 -13.52
N THR A 15 28.97 20.38 -13.89
CA THR A 15 29.02 20.97 -15.24
C THR A 15 30.00 20.18 -16.11
N GLY A 16 29.54 19.75 -17.29
CA GLY A 16 30.38 19.14 -18.31
C GLY A 16 30.40 20.04 -19.55
N ARG A 17 31.57 20.26 -20.16
CA ARG A 17 31.72 20.94 -21.44
C ARG A 17 31.73 19.87 -22.54
N ASP A 18 30.57 19.48 -23.07
CA ASP A 18 30.49 19.07 -24.48
C ASP A 18 29.05 18.78 -24.97
N THR A 19 28.80 19.16 -26.23
CA THR A 19 27.66 18.84 -27.11
C THR A 19 26.33 19.60 -26.98
N ALA A 20 25.63 19.71 -28.13
CA ALA A 20 24.77 20.82 -28.57
C ALA A 20 23.27 20.73 -28.21
N GLU A 21 22.86 19.90 -27.25
CA GLU A 21 21.45 19.82 -26.83
C GLU A 21 21.30 20.15 -25.34
N GLY A 22 20.57 21.24 -25.07
CA GLY A 22 20.22 21.66 -23.72
C GLY A 22 19.07 20.82 -23.15
N GLY A 23 19.11 20.53 -21.84
CA GLY A 23 18.07 19.75 -21.18
C GLY A 23 18.26 19.62 -19.67
N ILE A 24 17.15 19.36 -18.97
CA ILE A 24 17.12 19.12 -17.52
C ILE A 24 16.71 17.66 -17.28
N ARG A 25 17.52 16.92 -16.53
CA ARG A 25 17.22 15.54 -16.16
C ARG A 25 17.09 15.42 -14.65
N PHE A 26 15.94 14.96 -14.19
CA PHE A 26 15.67 14.63 -12.80
C PHE A 26 15.81 13.11 -12.61
N VAL A 27 16.61 12.71 -11.63
CA VAL A 27 16.73 11.31 -11.23
C VAL A 27 16.46 11.23 -9.73
N ARG A 28 15.38 10.53 -9.36
CA ARG A 28 15.05 10.28 -7.95
C ARG A 28 16.05 9.25 -7.40
N MET A 29 16.75 9.62 -6.33
CA MET A 29 17.80 8.79 -5.74
C MET A 29 17.33 8.10 -4.45
N ALA A 30 16.44 8.74 -3.70
CA ALA A 30 15.81 8.23 -2.47
C ALA A 30 14.46 8.95 -2.25
N PRO A 31 13.66 8.60 -1.22
CA PRO A 31 12.39 9.26 -0.92
C PRO A 31 12.48 10.79 -0.86
N ASP A 32 13.55 11.30 -0.25
CA ASP A 32 13.78 12.74 0.02
C ASP A 32 14.99 13.32 -0.75
N SER A 33 15.51 12.58 -1.73
CA SER A 33 16.75 12.96 -2.44
C SER A 33 16.61 12.88 -3.95
N TRP A 34 16.95 13.99 -4.61
CA TRP A 34 16.90 14.14 -6.06
C TRP A 34 18.28 14.53 -6.60
N ARG A 35 18.66 13.92 -7.72
CA ARG A 35 19.79 14.36 -8.52
C ARG A 35 19.24 15.12 -9.72
N VAL A 36 19.59 16.40 -9.82
CA VAL A 36 19.24 17.26 -10.95
C VAL A 36 20.48 17.45 -11.81
N THR A 37 20.41 17.10 -13.08
CA THR A 37 21.47 17.34 -14.05
C THR A 37 21.00 18.38 -15.06
N LEU A 38 21.73 19.48 -15.13
CA LEU A 38 21.48 20.58 -16.06
C LEU A 38 22.54 20.52 -17.17
N ARG A 39 22.11 20.42 -18.41
CA ARG A 39 22.96 20.62 -19.58
C ARG A 39 22.53 21.91 -20.26
N ALA A 40 23.39 22.92 -20.26
CA ALA A 40 23.11 24.22 -20.88
C ALA A 40 24.07 24.45 -22.05
N GLY A 41 23.52 24.80 -23.21
CA GLY A 41 24.28 25.16 -24.42
C GLY A 41 24.63 26.64 -24.53
N GLY A 42 24.56 27.42 -23.44
CA GLY A 42 24.72 28.88 -23.45
C GLY A 42 24.90 29.50 -22.06
N ALA A 43 24.86 30.84 -21.97
CA ALA A 43 25.09 31.59 -20.74
C ALA A 43 24.14 31.15 -19.61
N LEU A 44 24.75 30.69 -18.51
CA LEU A 44 24.11 29.89 -17.46
C LEU A 44 23.28 30.71 -16.46
N ASP A 45 23.60 31.99 -16.26
CA ASP A 45 23.10 32.77 -15.11
C ASP A 45 21.58 33.04 -15.11
N PRO A 46 20.93 33.46 -16.22
CA PRO A 46 19.49 33.78 -16.18
C PRO A 46 18.60 32.55 -15.99
N ILE A 47 19.04 31.39 -16.51
CA ILE A 47 18.32 30.11 -16.42
C ILE A 47 18.48 29.51 -15.01
N LEU A 48 19.67 29.62 -14.42
CA LEU A 48 19.91 29.24 -13.02
C LEU A 48 19.09 30.08 -12.06
N ASP A 49 19.01 31.40 -12.27
CA ASP A 49 18.19 32.28 -11.43
C ASP A 49 16.69 31.95 -11.52
N GLY A 50 16.19 31.62 -12.71
CA GLY A 50 14.81 31.18 -12.90
C GLY A 50 14.51 29.84 -12.21
N LEU A 51 15.44 28.89 -12.34
CA LEU A 51 15.32 27.57 -11.71
C LEU A 51 15.40 27.65 -10.18
N ILE A 52 16.29 28.48 -9.63
CA ILE A 52 16.42 28.69 -8.19
C ILE A 52 15.13 29.29 -7.62
N ARG A 53 14.56 30.32 -8.28
CA ARG A 53 13.28 30.91 -7.85
C ARG A 53 12.14 29.89 -7.82
N GLU A 54 12.07 29.03 -8.82
CA GLU A 54 11.00 28.03 -8.90
C GLU A 54 11.20 26.89 -7.90
N LEU A 55 12.45 26.48 -7.65
CA LEU A 55 12.78 25.52 -6.58
C LEU A 55 12.49 26.10 -5.19
N GLU A 56 12.76 27.39 -4.97
CA GLU A 56 12.41 28.09 -3.72
C GLU A 56 10.88 28.19 -3.54
N ARG A 57 10.13 28.43 -4.62
CA ARG A 57 8.66 28.45 -4.60
C ARG A 57 8.06 27.09 -4.25
N VAL A 58 8.54 26.02 -4.89
CA VAL A 58 8.11 24.63 -4.60
C VAL A 58 8.50 24.24 -3.18
N TRP A 59 9.71 24.60 -2.72
CA TRP A 59 10.16 24.34 -1.36
C TRP A 59 9.28 25.04 -0.31
N SER A 60 8.92 26.31 -0.54
CA SER A 60 8.04 27.06 0.36
C SER A 60 6.63 26.45 0.46
N ALA A 61 6.11 25.89 -0.64
CA ALA A 61 4.83 25.19 -0.65
C ALA A 61 4.87 23.84 0.10
N VAL A 62 6.00 23.12 0.02
CA VAL A 62 6.19 21.85 0.75
C VAL A 62 6.31 22.08 2.25
N CYS A 63 7.07 23.10 2.69
CA CYS A 63 7.21 23.42 4.11
C CYS A 63 5.89 23.91 4.76
N SER A 64 5.05 24.63 4.01
CA SER A 64 3.73 25.06 4.50
C SER A 64 2.71 23.91 4.58
N ALA A 65 2.90 22.83 3.80
CA ALA A 65 2.12 21.60 3.92
C ALA A 65 2.52 20.75 5.15
N GLU A 66 3.77 20.82 5.59
CA GLU A 66 4.24 20.14 6.83
C GLU A 66 3.72 20.83 8.11
N GLU A 67 3.54 22.16 8.10
CA GLU A 67 2.89 22.89 9.21
C GLU A 67 1.39 22.52 9.33
N LEU A 68 0.73 22.21 8.20
CA LEU A 68 -0.66 21.72 8.19
C LEU A 68 -0.77 20.26 8.64
N ASN A 69 0.17 19.40 8.26
CA ASN A 69 0.21 18.00 8.70
C ASN A 69 0.57 17.83 10.18
N SER A 70 1.34 18.75 10.76
CA SER A 70 1.62 18.75 12.21
C SER A 70 0.46 19.28 13.05
N ALA A 71 -0.44 20.07 12.46
CA ALA A 71 -1.73 20.45 13.06
C ALA A 71 -2.83 19.37 12.90
N ALA A 72 -2.62 18.37 12.04
CA ALA A 72 -3.56 17.29 11.74
C ALA A 72 -3.24 15.99 12.52
N ALA A 73 -3.08 16.07 13.84
CA ALA A 73 -3.31 14.92 14.72
C ALA A 73 -4.82 14.78 14.97
N PRO A 74 -5.35 13.55 15.18
CA PRO A 74 -6.72 13.20 14.85
C PRO A 74 -7.71 13.87 15.81
N ALA A 75 -8.52 14.78 15.29
CA ALA A 75 -9.77 15.13 15.94
C ALA A 75 -10.72 13.94 15.80
N GLU A 76 -10.73 13.07 16.82
CA GLU A 76 -11.93 12.31 17.20
C GLU A 76 -13.07 13.32 17.37
N ARG A 77 -13.80 13.61 16.29
CA ARG A 77 -15.07 14.31 16.35
C ARG A 77 -16.15 13.30 16.03
N ALA A 78 -16.89 12.98 17.09
CA ALA A 78 -18.17 12.32 17.09
C ALA A 78 -19.02 12.76 15.88
N GLY A 79 -19.18 11.84 14.94
CA GLY A 79 -20.02 11.96 13.76
C GLY A 79 -20.00 10.61 13.08
N GLY A 80 -21.13 9.91 13.08
CA GLY A 80 -21.23 8.50 12.71
C GLY A 80 -20.56 8.17 11.37
N TRP A 81 -19.93 7.00 11.32
CA TRP A 81 -19.43 6.37 10.11
C TRP A 81 -20.59 6.07 9.14
N GLY A 82 -21.14 7.09 8.46
CA GLY A 82 -22.39 6.90 7.71
C GLY A 82 -22.85 8.00 6.77
N GLY A 83 -22.33 9.22 6.86
CA GLY A 83 -22.78 10.33 6.00
C GLY A 83 -22.03 10.46 4.67
N ASP A 84 -22.72 10.95 3.64
CA ASP A 84 -22.05 11.48 2.44
C ASP A 84 -21.11 12.64 2.83
N PRO A 85 -19.94 12.80 2.18
CA PRO A 85 -19.03 13.88 2.51
C PRO A 85 -19.70 15.24 2.30
N SER A 86 -19.59 16.12 3.29
CA SER A 86 -20.17 17.46 3.19
C SER A 86 -19.53 18.25 2.05
N ARG A 87 -20.28 19.18 1.44
CA ARG A 87 -19.76 20.05 0.39
C ARG A 87 -18.49 20.80 0.83
N ALA A 88 -18.48 21.31 2.06
CA ALA A 88 -17.34 22.02 2.63
C ALA A 88 -16.08 21.13 2.77
N SER A 89 -16.27 19.85 3.11
CA SER A 89 -15.18 18.86 3.17
C SER A 89 -14.60 18.60 1.79
N MET A 90 -15.46 18.50 0.76
CA MET A 90 -15.02 18.29 -0.62
C MET A 90 -14.32 19.53 -1.19
N ASP A 91 -14.79 20.74 -0.88
CA ASP A 91 -14.14 21.98 -1.30
C ASP A 91 -12.76 22.16 -0.63
N ALA A 92 -12.61 21.75 0.64
CA ALA A 92 -11.31 21.72 1.30
C ALA A 92 -10.36 20.70 0.66
N LEU A 93 -10.85 19.50 0.37
CA LEU A 93 -10.08 18.45 -0.30
C LEU A 93 -9.68 18.84 -1.72
N GLY A 94 -10.59 19.45 -2.47
CA GLY A 94 -10.34 19.97 -3.82
C GLY A 94 -9.21 20.99 -3.82
N ARG A 95 -9.21 21.94 -2.88
CA ARG A 95 -8.10 22.91 -2.73
C ARG A 95 -6.77 22.27 -2.33
N HIS A 96 -6.82 21.23 -1.50
CA HIS A 96 -5.62 20.48 -1.10
C HIS A 96 -4.99 19.72 -2.28
N LEU A 97 -5.81 19.00 -3.05
CA LEU A 97 -5.34 18.19 -4.17
C LEU A 97 -5.15 18.98 -5.47
N TRP A 98 -5.76 20.16 -5.59
CA TRP A 98 -5.69 21.06 -6.74
C TRP A 98 -5.51 22.52 -6.29
N PRO A 99 -4.27 22.95 -5.99
CA PRO A 99 -3.98 24.27 -5.41
C PRO A 99 -3.98 25.42 -6.43
N PHE A 100 -4.58 25.24 -7.61
CA PHE A 100 -4.61 26.25 -8.66
C PHE A 100 -5.93 27.02 -8.62
N ASP A 101 -5.87 28.33 -8.89
CA ASP A 101 -7.05 29.22 -8.92
C ASP A 101 -7.92 29.06 -10.18
N ARG A 102 -7.73 27.98 -10.94
CA ARG A 102 -8.53 27.62 -12.12
C ARG A 102 -8.90 26.14 -12.11
N PRO A 103 -10.01 25.74 -12.75
CA PRO A 103 -10.32 24.34 -12.98
C PRO A 103 -9.24 23.64 -13.83
N PRO A 104 -9.11 22.30 -13.72
CA PRO A 104 -8.40 21.50 -14.71
C PRO A 104 -9.00 21.70 -16.11
N GLU A 105 -8.15 21.83 -17.13
CA GLU A 105 -8.54 22.10 -18.53
C GLU A 105 -8.13 20.96 -19.48
N THR A 106 -7.29 20.02 -19.02
CA THR A 106 -6.81 18.90 -19.84
C THR A 106 -7.01 17.55 -19.15
N VAL A 107 -7.06 16.47 -19.94
CA VAL A 107 -7.14 15.09 -19.43
C VAL A 107 -5.98 14.78 -18.48
N ALA A 108 -4.77 15.27 -18.77
CA ALA A 108 -3.59 15.06 -17.93
C ALA A 108 -3.72 15.74 -16.55
N GLU A 109 -4.40 16.88 -16.48
CA GLU A 109 -4.64 17.60 -15.22
C GLU A 109 -5.68 16.88 -14.35
N VAL A 110 -6.76 16.39 -14.96
CA VAL A 110 -7.77 15.56 -14.26
C VAL A 110 -7.15 14.23 -13.81
N GLU A 111 -6.33 13.62 -14.65
CA GLU A 111 -5.58 12.41 -14.32
C GLU A 111 -4.68 12.64 -13.11
N HIS A 112 -3.97 13.76 -13.07
CA HIS A 112 -3.14 14.12 -11.91
C HIS A 112 -3.98 14.25 -10.64
N LEU A 113 -5.11 14.96 -10.68
CA LEU A 113 -6.02 15.12 -9.55
C LEU A 113 -6.51 13.76 -8.99
N LEU A 114 -7.00 12.87 -9.86
CA LEU A 114 -7.49 11.56 -9.45
C LEU A 114 -6.37 10.65 -8.93
N ARG A 115 -5.17 10.73 -9.50
CA ARG A 115 -3.98 10.04 -8.97
C ARG A 115 -3.59 10.54 -7.59
N SER A 116 -3.64 11.85 -7.35
CA SER A 116 -3.37 12.43 -6.03
C SER A 116 -4.42 11.99 -5.03
N TYR A 117 -5.71 12.01 -5.39
CA TYR A 117 -6.78 11.47 -4.55
C TYR A 117 -6.54 10.00 -4.18
N ARG A 118 -6.22 9.16 -5.17
CA ARG A 118 -5.93 7.73 -4.92
C ARG A 118 -4.68 7.54 -4.07
N THR A 119 -3.66 8.38 -4.20
CA THR A 119 -2.38 8.22 -3.48
C THR A 119 -2.46 8.73 -2.05
N GLU A 120 -3.10 9.87 -1.84
CA GLU A 120 -3.11 10.58 -0.56
C GLU A 120 -4.31 10.24 0.32
N ILE A 121 -5.48 10.00 -0.29
CA ILE A 121 -6.74 9.82 0.45
C ILE A 121 -7.13 8.35 0.54
N VAL A 122 -7.12 7.66 -0.59
CA VAL A 122 -7.34 6.20 -0.59
C VAL A 122 -6.09 5.53 -0.06
N GLY A 123 -4.93 5.86 -0.64
CA GLY A 123 -3.65 5.31 -0.27
C GLY A 123 -3.52 3.81 -0.55
N PRO A 124 -2.29 3.31 -0.75
CA PRO A 124 -2.06 1.87 -0.91
C PRO A 124 -2.41 1.07 0.35
N SER A 125 -2.49 1.73 1.51
CA SER A 125 -2.70 1.08 2.80
C SER A 125 -4.16 0.82 3.18
N GLN A 126 -5.13 1.47 2.52
CA GLN A 126 -6.55 1.14 2.73
C GLN A 126 -6.95 -0.12 1.98
N GLY A 127 -6.16 -0.51 0.98
CA GLY A 127 -6.37 -1.73 0.23
C GLY A 127 -7.71 -1.73 -0.48
N LEU A 128 -8.09 -0.62 -1.10
CA LEU A 128 -9.35 -0.51 -1.85
C LEU A 128 -9.06 -0.35 -3.35
N PHE A 129 -9.80 -1.05 -4.19
CA PHE A 129 -9.73 -0.90 -5.65
C PHE A 129 -10.45 0.37 -6.10
N LEU A 130 -9.72 1.22 -6.83
CA LEU A 130 -10.24 2.38 -7.54
C LEU A 130 -9.45 2.58 -8.84
N ALA A 131 -10.15 2.48 -9.97
CA ALA A 131 -9.61 2.71 -11.30
C ALA A 131 -10.55 3.61 -12.10
N TRP A 132 -10.02 4.26 -13.13
CA TRP A 132 -10.78 5.14 -13.98
C TRP A 132 -10.21 5.25 -15.39
N GLU A 133 -11.05 5.68 -16.32
CA GLU A 133 -10.70 6.10 -17.67
C GLU A 133 -11.27 7.51 -17.90
N LEU A 134 -10.51 8.32 -18.63
CA LEU A 134 -10.83 9.71 -18.89
C LEU A 134 -10.92 9.93 -20.39
N ALA A 135 -11.96 10.64 -20.82
CA ALA A 135 -12.06 11.17 -22.16
C ALA A 135 -12.52 12.63 -22.14
N MET A 136 -12.22 13.33 -23.24
CA MET A 136 -12.69 14.68 -23.49
C MET A 136 -13.32 14.73 -24.87
N THR A 137 -14.54 15.24 -24.94
CA THR A 137 -15.29 15.41 -26.20
C THR A 137 -15.96 16.77 -26.16
N ASP A 138 -15.74 17.59 -27.19
CA ASP A 138 -16.32 18.93 -27.32
C ASP A 138 -16.15 19.85 -26.09
N GLY A 139 -15.03 19.70 -25.39
CA GLY A 139 -14.71 20.49 -24.18
C GLY A 139 -15.37 19.98 -22.89
N ALA A 140 -16.15 18.90 -22.94
CA ALA A 140 -16.69 18.21 -21.77
C ALA A 140 -15.84 16.98 -21.41
N PHE A 141 -15.70 16.73 -20.10
CA PHE A 141 -15.01 15.55 -19.59
C PHE A 141 -16.00 14.43 -19.28
N SER A 142 -15.62 13.20 -19.64
CA SER A 142 -16.24 11.98 -19.13
C SER A 142 -15.25 11.20 -18.27
N VAL A 143 -15.76 10.62 -17.18
CA VAL A 143 -14.99 9.78 -16.26
C VAL A 143 -15.73 8.46 -16.08
N ASP A 144 -15.16 7.38 -16.59
CA ASP A 144 -15.61 6.02 -16.30
C ASP A 144 -14.87 5.52 -15.06
N LEU A 145 -15.59 5.20 -13.99
CA LEU A 145 -15.05 4.79 -12.69
C LEU A 145 -15.38 3.34 -12.38
N TRP A 146 -14.39 2.59 -11.92
CA TRP A 146 -14.54 1.26 -11.37
C TRP A 146 -14.05 1.22 -9.93
N ALA A 147 -14.89 0.75 -9.02
CA ALA A 147 -14.52 0.64 -7.62
C ALA A 147 -15.27 -0.49 -6.93
N GLU A 148 -14.71 -1.06 -5.87
CA GLU A 148 -15.35 -2.10 -5.05
C GLU A 148 -16.32 -1.55 -4.00
N HIS A 149 -16.40 -0.22 -3.85
CA HIS A 149 -17.25 0.42 -2.86
C HIS A 149 -17.93 1.70 -3.40
N PRO A 150 -19.26 1.86 -3.24
CA PRO A 150 -20.01 2.94 -3.89
C PRO A 150 -19.67 4.35 -3.41
N ARG A 151 -19.07 4.49 -2.21
CA ARG A 151 -18.63 5.80 -1.69
C ARG A 151 -17.58 6.48 -2.57
N PHE A 152 -16.80 5.73 -3.34
CA PHE A 152 -15.80 6.32 -4.22
C PHE A 152 -16.44 7.17 -5.32
N PHE A 153 -17.60 6.76 -5.84
CA PHE A 153 -18.28 7.50 -6.90
C PHE A 153 -18.70 8.89 -6.43
N LYS A 154 -19.34 8.96 -5.25
CA LYS A 154 -19.73 10.25 -4.65
C LYS A 154 -18.53 11.10 -4.26
N ALA A 155 -17.47 10.50 -3.76
CA ALA A 155 -16.26 11.23 -3.40
C ALA A 155 -15.56 11.82 -4.64
N VAL A 156 -15.48 11.06 -5.75
CA VAL A 156 -14.88 11.56 -6.99
C VAL A 156 -15.77 12.63 -7.63
N GLU A 157 -17.09 12.42 -7.72
CA GLU A 157 -18.02 13.47 -8.19
C GLU A 157 -17.90 14.75 -7.36
N GLY A 158 -17.90 14.63 -6.03
CA GLY A 158 -17.75 15.76 -5.13
C GLY A 158 -16.43 16.49 -5.31
N LEU A 159 -15.34 15.75 -5.57
CA LEU A 159 -14.00 16.31 -5.79
C LEU A 159 -13.93 17.06 -7.13
N LEU A 160 -14.44 16.47 -8.21
CA LEU A 160 -14.51 17.11 -9.53
C LEU A 160 -15.32 18.42 -9.45
N LEU A 161 -16.48 18.36 -8.79
CA LEU A 161 -17.32 19.54 -8.60
C LEU A 161 -16.68 20.58 -7.67
N ALA A 162 -15.82 20.19 -6.74
CA ALA A 162 -15.08 21.10 -5.86
C ALA A 162 -13.98 21.87 -6.60
N VAL A 163 -13.34 21.26 -7.61
CA VAL A 163 -12.34 21.93 -8.46
C VAL A 163 -12.95 22.68 -9.65
N GLY A 164 -14.29 22.82 -9.67
CA GLY A 164 -15.01 23.57 -10.70
C GLY A 164 -15.29 22.77 -11.99
N LEU A 165 -15.02 21.47 -12.02
CA LEU A 165 -15.41 20.61 -13.13
C LEU A 165 -16.88 20.20 -12.99
N ARG A 166 -17.67 20.51 -14.01
CA ARG A 166 -18.96 19.87 -14.21
C ARG A 166 -18.73 18.69 -15.14
N SER A 167 -18.55 17.50 -14.57
CA SER A 167 -18.60 16.27 -15.35
C SER A 167 -20.03 16.07 -15.81
N GLU A 168 -20.30 16.20 -17.10
CA GLU A 168 -21.61 15.86 -17.65
C GLU A 168 -21.85 14.34 -17.57
N HIS A 169 -20.76 13.56 -17.51
CA HIS A 169 -20.80 12.10 -17.50
C HIS A 169 -19.78 11.51 -16.51
N VAL A 170 -20.20 11.21 -15.28
CA VAL A 170 -19.50 10.22 -14.44
C VAL A 170 -20.26 8.91 -14.56
N HIS A 171 -19.63 7.93 -15.20
CA HIS A 171 -20.16 6.59 -15.33
C HIS A 171 -19.52 5.71 -14.26
N ALA A 172 -20.32 5.25 -13.30
CA ALA A 172 -19.83 4.45 -12.19
C ALA A 172 -20.21 2.98 -12.37
N ARG A 173 -19.23 2.08 -12.27
CA ARG A 173 -19.42 0.63 -12.21
C ARG A 173 -18.91 0.10 -10.87
N LEU A 174 -19.85 -0.37 -10.04
CA LEU A 174 -19.51 -1.08 -8.81
C LEU A 174 -18.97 -2.47 -9.17
N LEU A 175 -17.88 -2.85 -8.54
CA LEU A 175 -17.31 -4.19 -8.60
C LEU A 175 -17.63 -4.95 -7.30
N PRO A 176 -17.85 -6.28 -7.36
CA PRO A 176 -17.80 -7.13 -8.53
C PRO A 176 -18.90 -6.82 -9.53
N ASP A 177 -18.59 -6.95 -10.80
CA ASP A 177 -19.55 -6.67 -11.85
C ASP A 177 -20.74 -7.64 -11.80
N GLU A 178 -21.89 -7.16 -11.32
CA GLU A 178 -23.13 -7.93 -11.18
C GLU A 178 -23.75 -8.31 -12.55
N HIS A 179 -23.31 -7.66 -13.63
CA HIS A 179 -23.77 -7.92 -15.01
C HIS A 179 -22.96 -8.99 -15.77
N ARG A 180 -22.20 -9.82 -15.04
CA ARG A 180 -21.61 -11.03 -15.61
C ARG A 180 -22.71 -11.94 -16.19
N ASP A 181 -22.39 -12.56 -17.31
CA ASP A 181 -23.20 -13.63 -17.93
C ASP A 181 -23.64 -14.64 -16.87
N GLU A 182 -24.96 -14.85 -16.73
CA GLU A 182 -25.59 -15.74 -15.75
C GLU A 182 -25.15 -17.22 -15.90
N SER A 183 -24.47 -17.56 -17.01
CA SER A 183 -23.88 -18.88 -17.23
C SER A 183 -22.49 -19.07 -16.61
N ALA A 184 -21.83 -17.99 -16.15
CA ALA A 184 -20.58 -18.08 -15.41
C ALA A 184 -20.86 -18.51 -13.95
N PRO A 185 -20.09 -19.47 -13.39
CA PRO A 185 -20.34 -19.95 -12.03
C PRO A 185 -20.31 -18.77 -11.06
N VAL A 186 -21.42 -18.60 -10.34
CA VAL A 186 -21.61 -17.60 -9.26
C VAL A 186 -20.29 -17.41 -8.51
N GLY A 187 -19.68 -16.23 -8.57
CA GLY A 187 -18.25 -16.13 -8.24
C GLY A 187 -17.74 -14.72 -8.00
N GLY A 188 -18.22 -14.08 -6.95
CA GLY A 188 -17.52 -12.97 -6.32
C GLY A 188 -16.38 -13.46 -5.41
N TYR A 189 -16.20 -14.75 -5.18
CA TYR A 189 -15.18 -15.23 -4.23
C TYR A 189 -14.38 -16.37 -4.82
N GLY A 190 -13.16 -16.54 -4.31
CA GLY A 190 -12.28 -17.60 -4.75
C GLY A 190 -11.25 -18.00 -3.70
N GLN A 191 -10.64 -19.15 -3.95
CA GLN A 191 -9.54 -19.69 -3.16
C GLN A 191 -8.35 -19.96 -4.06
N VAL A 192 -7.18 -19.48 -3.67
CA VAL A 192 -5.94 -19.74 -4.40
C VAL A 192 -5.57 -21.22 -4.31
N ARG A 193 -5.23 -21.85 -5.44
CA ARG A 193 -5.00 -23.31 -5.52
C ARG A 193 -3.56 -23.74 -5.76
N PHE A 194 -2.65 -22.80 -5.95
CA PHE A 194 -1.22 -23.06 -6.09
C PHE A 194 -0.46 -22.50 -4.88
N ASP A 195 0.69 -23.10 -4.58
CA ASP A 195 1.56 -22.70 -3.46
C ASP A 195 1.82 -21.20 -3.40
N GLN A 196 2.01 -20.59 -4.57
CA GLN A 196 2.26 -19.17 -4.73
C GLN A 196 1.84 -18.74 -6.13
N ILE A 197 1.15 -17.60 -6.24
CA ILE A 197 0.89 -16.94 -7.51
C ILE A 197 1.20 -15.45 -7.44
N PRO A 198 1.77 -14.85 -8.50
CA PRO A 198 1.99 -13.40 -8.54
C PRO A 198 0.65 -12.67 -8.66
N LEU A 199 0.50 -11.61 -7.87
CA LEU A 199 -0.58 -10.63 -8.00
C LEU A 199 -0.07 -9.43 -8.79
N CYS A 200 -0.40 -9.40 -10.08
CA CYS A 200 0.17 -8.46 -11.04
C CYS A 200 -0.59 -7.14 -11.10
N GLY A 201 0.09 -6.03 -11.41
CA GLY A 201 -0.56 -4.73 -11.60
C GLY A 201 -1.41 -4.61 -12.87
N VAL A 202 -1.11 -5.44 -13.87
CA VAL A 202 -1.80 -5.53 -15.17
C VAL A 202 -1.94 -7.02 -15.55
N PRO A 203 -2.96 -7.40 -16.35
CA PRO A 203 -3.10 -8.77 -16.80
C PRO A 203 -1.97 -9.13 -17.79
N GLY A 204 -1.48 -10.38 -17.72
CA GLY A 204 -0.50 -10.92 -18.65
C GLY A 204 0.87 -11.25 -18.05
N GLN A 205 1.66 -12.02 -18.82
CA GLN A 205 3.02 -12.44 -18.46
C GLN A 205 3.96 -11.22 -18.59
N GLY A 206 4.44 -10.68 -17.46
CA GLY A 206 5.37 -9.54 -17.43
C GLY A 206 4.84 -8.28 -16.75
N GLY A 207 3.62 -8.29 -16.20
CA GLY A 207 3.14 -7.22 -15.33
C GLY A 207 3.98 -7.10 -14.04
N GLU A 208 4.13 -5.88 -13.54
CA GLU A 208 4.77 -5.64 -12.23
C GLU A 208 4.05 -6.43 -11.14
N ILE A 209 4.81 -7.23 -10.39
CA ILE A 209 4.29 -7.98 -9.24
C ILE A 209 4.09 -6.99 -8.10
N ARG A 210 2.84 -6.80 -7.69
CA ARG A 210 2.49 -5.92 -6.56
C ARG A 210 2.48 -6.66 -5.23
N SER A 211 2.12 -7.93 -5.29
CA SER A 211 2.06 -8.84 -4.17
C SER A 211 2.08 -10.27 -4.70
N GLU A 212 1.94 -11.23 -3.81
CA GLU A 212 1.83 -12.64 -4.15
C GLU A 212 0.70 -13.21 -3.31
N LEU A 213 -0.02 -14.20 -3.82
CA LEU A 213 -1.05 -14.90 -3.05
C LEU A 213 -0.58 -16.31 -2.74
N LEU A 214 -0.98 -16.81 -1.58
CA LEU A 214 -0.56 -18.11 -1.07
C LEU A 214 -1.65 -19.17 -1.25
N LEU A 215 -1.25 -20.44 -1.27
CA LEU A 215 -2.20 -21.56 -1.31
C LEU A 215 -3.26 -21.43 -0.23
N GLY A 216 -4.52 -21.54 -0.64
CA GLY A 216 -5.68 -21.45 0.23
C GLY A 216 -6.07 -20.03 0.63
N GLU A 217 -5.36 -19.00 0.19
CA GLU A 217 -5.72 -17.61 0.47
C GLU A 217 -7.09 -17.28 -0.16
N PRO A 218 -8.02 -16.72 0.64
CA PRO A 218 -9.29 -16.23 0.12
C PRO A 218 -9.09 -14.95 -0.67
N VAL A 219 -9.81 -14.86 -1.78
CA VAL A 219 -9.85 -13.67 -2.62
C VAL A 219 -11.28 -13.28 -2.96
N TRP A 220 -11.53 -11.99 -3.05
CA TRP A 220 -12.70 -11.42 -3.71
C TRP A 220 -12.38 -11.30 -5.21
N VAL A 221 -13.12 -11.99 -6.07
CA VAL A 221 -12.98 -11.83 -7.52
C VAL A 221 -13.80 -10.61 -7.94
N LEU A 222 -13.13 -9.55 -8.38
CA LEU A 222 -13.75 -8.28 -8.75
C LEU A 222 -14.24 -8.29 -10.20
N THR A 223 -13.42 -8.79 -11.13
CA THR A 223 -13.83 -8.97 -12.53
C THR A 223 -12.90 -9.95 -13.24
N SER A 224 -13.20 -10.23 -14.51
CA SER A 224 -12.37 -11.05 -15.40
C SER A 224 -12.16 -10.34 -16.71
N ASP A 225 -10.97 -10.46 -17.26
CA ASP A 225 -10.69 -10.08 -18.64
C ASP A 225 -11.20 -11.20 -19.56
N PRO A 226 -12.23 -10.95 -20.39
CA PRO A 226 -12.80 -11.98 -21.27
C PRO A 226 -11.85 -12.42 -22.38
N ALA A 227 -10.87 -11.58 -22.76
CA ALA A 227 -9.92 -11.92 -23.82
C ALA A 227 -8.81 -12.86 -23.32
N THR A 228 -8.39 -12.70 -22.06
CA THR A 228 -7.23 -13.42 -21.52
C THR A 228 -7.59 -14.45 -20.45
N GLY A 229 -8.80 -14.39 -19.88
CA GLY A 229 -9.24 -15.22 -18.76
C GLY A 229 -8.57 -14.88 -17.42
N TRP A 230 -7.84 -13.76 -17.35
CA TRP A 230 -7.25 -13.28 -16.10
C TRP A 230 -8.34 -12.72 -15.18
N LEU A 231 -8.14 -12.88 -13.88
CA LEU A 231 -9.05 -12.38 -12.85
C LEU A 231 -8.41 -11.19 -12.17
N LEU A 232 -9.15 -10.09 -12.10
CA LEU A 232 -8.84 -9.03 -11.14
C LEU A 232 -9.40 -9.51 -9.80
N VAL A 233 -8.50 -9.64 -8.82
CA VAL A 233 -8.85 -10.08 -7.48
C VAL A 233 -8.42 -9.06 -6.45
N HIS A 234 -9.14 -9.05 -5.34
CA HIS A 234 -8.80 -8.37 -4.11
C HIS A 234 -8.52 -9.43 -3.04
N SER A 235 -7.35 -9.35 -2.42
CA SER A 235 -6.88 -10.33 -1.45
C SER A 235 -7.32 -9.97 -0.04
N ALA A 236 -7.34 -10.98 0.82
CA ALA A 236 -7.73 -10.81 2.23
C ALA A 236 -6.91 -9.77 3.00
N ASP A 237 -5.70 -9.45 2.53
CA ASP A 237 -4.81 -8.46 3.12
C ASP A 237 -4.93 -7.05 2.49
N GLY A 238 -5.91 -6.84 1.62
CA GLY A 238 -6.24 -5.55 1.01
C GLY A 238 -5.51 -5.25 -0.29
N TYR A 239 -4.61 -6.12 -0.76
CA TYR A 239 -4.02 -5.93 -2.08
C TYR A 239 -5.01 -6.26 -3.17
N TRP A 240 -4.80 -5.68 -4.34
CA TRP A 240 -5.56 -6.05 -5.53
C TRP A 240 -4.65 -6.11 -6.74
N GLY A 241 -5.05 -6.94 -7.69
CA GLY A 241 -4.30 -7.15 -8.92
C GLY A 241 -4.82 -8.32 -9.73
N TRP A 242 -4.14 -8.55 -10.84
CA TRP A 242 -4.50 -9.54 -11.83
C TRP A 242 -3.78 -10.86 -11.57
N VAL A 243 -4.52 -11.95 -11.62
CA VAL A 243 -4.02 -13.32 -11.53
C VAL A 243 -4.53 -14.17 -12.68
N MET A 244 -3.81 -15.23 -13.03
CA MET A 244 -4.31 -16.23 -13.98
C MET A 244 -5.58 -16.87 -13.42
N GLY A 245 -6.66 -16.96 -14.20
CA GLY A 245 -7.93 -17.48 -13.70
C GLY A 245 -7.86 -18.92 -13.20
N GLU A 246 -7.01 -19.73 -13.82
CA GLU A 246 -6.69 -21.08 -13.34
C GLU A 246 -6.06 -21.10 -11.95
N ALA A 247 -5.49 -20.01 -11.45
CA ALA A 247 -4.88 -20.01 -10.13
C ALA A 247 -5.89 -19.91 -8.97
N VAL A 248 -7.15 -19.61 -9.28
CA VAL A 248 -8.20 -19.38 -8.32
C VAL A 248 -9.35 -20.35 -8.58
N ILE A 249 -9.69 -21.15 -7.57
CA ILE A 249 -10.94 -21.89 -7.54
C ILE A 249 -12.03 -20.88 -7.24
N GLN A 250 -12.73 -20.40 -8.26
CA GLN A 250 -13.88 -19.50 -8.12
C GLN A 250 -15.08 -20.26 -7.52
N GLN A 251 -15.79 -19.64 -6.60
CA GLN A 251 -16.86 -20.25 -5.82
C GLN A 251 -18.01 -19.27 -5.57
N SER A 252 -19.22 -19.81 -5.40
CA SER A 252 -20.37 -19.01 -4.95
C SER A 252 -20.12 -18.46 -3.54
N ALA A 253 -20.81 -17.37 -3.18
CA ALA A 253 -20.71 -16.80 -1.84
C ALA A 253 -21.06 -17.85 -0.76
N GLU A 254 -22.07 -18.69 -0.99
CA GLU A 254 -22.46 -19.74 -0.06
C GLU A 254 -21.41 -20.85 0.07
N ALA A 255 -20.82 -21.27 -1.05
CA ALA A 255 -19.74 -22.26 -1.07
C ALA A 255 -18.49 -21.73 -0.36
N PHE A 256 -18.11 -20.48 -0.67
CA PHE A 256 -17.01 -19.78 -0.03
C PHE A 256 -17.25 -19.63 1.47
N HIS A 257 -18.43 -19.18 1.91
CA HIS A 257 -18.76 -19.06 3.33
C HIS A 257 -18.72 -20.41 4.05
N ARG A 258 -19.22 -21.50 3.44
CA ARG A 258 -19.12 -22.84 4.02
C ARG A 258 -17.66 -23.28 4.14
N TRP A 259 -16.86 -23.11 3.10
CA TRP A 259 -15.44 -23.43 3.11
C TRP A 259 -14.71 -22.61 4.19
N PHE A 260 -14.87 -21.29 4.18
CA PHE A 260 -14.24 -20.37 5.13
C PHE A 260 -14.62 -20.68 6.58
N ALA A 261 -15.90 -20.98 6.84
CA ALA A 261 -16.38 -21.40 8.15
C ALA A 261 -15.83 -22.77 8.57
N SER A 262 -15.67 -23.71 7.63
CA SER A 262 -15.14 -25.06 7.89
C SER A 262 -13.62 -25.10 8.12
N GLY A 263 -12.87 -24.19 7.49
CA GLY A 263 -11.40 -24.17 7.52
C GLY A 263 -10.78 -23.39 8.67
N GLY A 264 -11.53 -22.56 9.39
CA GLY A 264 -10.96 -21.57 10.33
C GLY A 264 -10.99 -21.92 11.83
N ARG A 265 -11.86 -22.83 12.31
CA ARG A 265 -12.07 -23.01 13.77
C ARG A 265 -12.37 -24.43 14.25
N ALA A 266 -12.31 -25.44 13.39
CA ALA A 266 -12.47 -26.83 13.83
C ALA A 266 -11.12 -27.36 14.36
N GLY A 267 -10.89 -27.19 15.66
CA GLY A 267 -9.80 -27.86 16.38
C GLY A 267 -8.59 -26.99 16.73
N TRP A 268 -8.79 -26.00 17.61
CA TRP A 268 -7.69 -25.33 18.33
C TRP A 268 -7.27 -26.07 19.62
N PRO A 269 -6.69 -27.29 19.52
CA PRO A 269 -5.70 -27.74 20.52
C PRO A 269 -4.28 -27.99 19.97
N ALA A 270 -3.98 -27.71 18.70
CA ALA A 270 -2.68 -28.03 18.05
C ALA A 270 -1.96 -26.83 17.40
N TRP A 271 -2.30 -25.59 17.76
CA TRP A 271 -1.76 -24.40 17.08
C TRP A 271 -0.23 -24.27 17.26
N GLU A 272 0.31 -24.63 18.43
CA GLU A 272 1.74 -24.51 18.69
C GLU A 272 2.56 -25.47 17.81
N GLU A 273 2.07 -26.69 17.60
CA GLU A 273 2.70 -27.65 16.68
C GLU A 273 2.67 -27.15 15.24
N ARG A 274 1.51 -26.63 14.78
CA ARG A 274 1.37 -26.03 13.45
C ARG A 274 2.26 -24.80 13.28
N TRP A 275 2.36 -23.96 14.30
CA TRP A 275 3.19 -22.76 14.29
C TRP A 275 4.68 -23.13 14.24
N ARG A 276 5.12 -24.13 15.02
CA ARG A 276 6.48 -24.67 14.97
C ARG A 276 6.79 -25.29 13.61
N ALA A 277 5.84 -26.04 13.03
CA ALA A 277 5.98 -26.60 11.70
C ALA A 277 6.10 -25.51 10.63
N ALA A 278 5.29 -24.45 10.71
CA ALA A 278 5.35 -23.29 9.82
C ALA A 278 6.72 -22.59 9.92
N LEU A 279 7.19 -22.28 11.13
CA LEU A 279 8.54 -21.72 11.33
C LEU A 279 9.64 -22.59 10.72
N ASN A 280 9.53 -23.91 10.85
CA ASN A 280 10.52 -24.84 10.32
C ASN A 280 10.54 -24.82 8.78
N ARG A 281 9.41 -24.63 8.11
CA ARG A 281 9.33 -24.53 6.63
C ARG A 281 10.07 -23.32 6.09
N PHE A 282 10.16 -22.24 6.87
CA PHE A 282 10.85 -21.00 6.48
C PHE A 282 12.31 -20.94 6.91
N ARG A 283 12.83 -21.95 7.63
CA ARG A 283 14.25 -22.01 8.00
C ARG A 283 15.13 -21.92 6.75
N GLY A 284 16.10 -21.01 6.80
CA GLY A 284 17.03 -20.77 5.70
C GLY A 284 16.45 -19.95 4.54
N ALA A 285 15.23 -19.43 4.64
CA ALA A 285 14.68 -18.54 3.62
C ALA A 285 15.51 -17.25 3.49
N CYS A 286 15.80 -16.86 2.25
CA CYS A 286 16.53 -15.65 1.93
C CYS A 286 15.64 -14.41 2.05
N TYR A 287 16.24 -13.29 2.43
CA TYR A 287 15.56 -12.00 2.44
C TYR A 287 15.46 -11.41 1.02
N VAL A 288 14.25 -11.10 0.59
CA VAL A 288 13.91 -10.39 -0.64
C VAL A 288 12.85 -9.36 -0.29
N TRP A 289 13.17 -8.08 -0.45
CA TRP A 289 12.22 -6.98 -0.22
C TRP A 289 10.96 -7.18 -1.07
N GLY A 290 9.77 -7.13 -0.44
CA GLY A 290 8.50 -7.36 -1.12
C GLY A 290 8.09 -8.83 -1.26
N GLY A 291 8.97 -9.79 -0.95
CA GLY A 291 8.70 -11.23 -1.12
C GLY A 291 7.75 -11.81 -0.06
N ARG A 292 6.92 -12.79 -0.46
CA ARG A 292 5.96 -13.50 0.41
C ARG A 292 6.11 -15.02 0.36
N ALA A 293 7.11 -15.55 -0.34
CA ALA A 293 7.26 -16.97 -0.59
C ALA A 293 8.59 -17.57 -0.14
N ARG A 294 8.65 -18.89 0.05
CA ARG A 294 9.87 -19.57 0.56
C ARG A 294 11.15 -19.29 -0.23
N THR A 295 11.05 -18.97 -1.52
CA THR A 295 12.17 -18.61 -2.40
C THR A 295 12.71 -17.19 -2.16
N GLY A 296 11.97 -16.34 -1.46
CA GLY A 296 12.35 -14.99 -1.05
C GLY A 296 11.24 -14.30 -0.25
N LEU A 297 11.52 -13.92 0.99
CA LEU A 297 10.57 -13.28 1.91
C LEU A 297 11.09 -11.91 2.33
N ASP A 298 10.21 -10.99 2.73
CA ASP A 298 10.59 -9.90 3.65
C ASP A 298 10.05 -10.16 5.06
N CYS A 299 10.30 -9.21 5.97
CA CYS A 299 9.94 -9.35 7.38
C CYS A 299 8.45 -9.61 7.61
N SER A 300 7.57 -8.86 6.93
CA SER A 300 6.12 -8.98 7.12
C SER A 300 5.51 -10.08 6.26
N GLY A 301 6.09 -10.41 5.10
CA GLY A 301 5.75 -11.60 4.32
C GLY A 301 6.05 -12.90 5.08
N PHE A 302 7.16 -12.95 5.82
CA PHE A 302 7.47 -14.08 6.71
C PHE A 302 6.42 -14.25 7.81
N VAL A 303 6.08 -13.16 8.53
CA VAL A 303 5.05 -13.19 9.58
C VAL A 303 3.69 -13.62 9.02
N GLN A 304 3.32 -13.08 7.86
CA GLN A 304 2.08 -13.40 7.17
C GLN A 304 2.03 -14.89 6.77
N GLY A 305 3.10 -15.44 6.19
CA GLY A 305 3.18 -16.84 5.81
C GLY A 305 3.04 -17.80 7.00
N VAL A 306 3.67 -17.48 8.14
CA VAL A 306 3.54 -18.29 9.36
C VAL A 306 2.10 -18.29 9.90
N TYR A 307 1.42 -17.15 9.87
CA TYR A 307 0.04 -17.04 10.33
C TYR A 307 -0.98 -17.62 9.34
N ALA A 308 -0.72 -17.56 8.03
CA ALA A 308 -1.55 -18.18 7.00
C ALA A 308 -1.63 -19.71 7.19
N GLU A 309 -0.54 -20.35 7.61
CA GLU A 309 -0.49 -21.78 7.97
C GLU A 309 -1.37 -22.13 9.19
N LEU A 310 -1.72 -21.13 9.99
CA LEU A 310 -2.67 -21.24 11.10
C LEU A 310 -4.11 -20.87 10.68
N GLY A 311 -4.33 -20.55 9.40
CA GLY A 311 -5.63 -20.08 8.87
C GLY A 311 -5.94 -18.62 9.22
N ILE A 312 -4.91 -17.82 9.56
CA ILE A 312 -5.08 -16.42 9.94
C ILE A 312 -4.38 -15.54 8.91
N HIS A 313 -5.16 -14.68 8.26
CA HIS A 313 -4.66 -13.76 7.25
C HIS A 313 -4.32 -12.41 7.91
N LEU A 314 -3.03 -12.07 7.86
CA LEU A 314 -2.53 -10.78 8.34
C LEU A 314 -2.35 -9.80 7.17
N PRO A 315 -2.46 -8.48 7.41
CA PRO A 315 -2.10 -7.46 6.42
C PRO A 315 -0.67 -7.64 5.89
N ARG A 316 -0.39 -7.18 4.68
CA ARG A 316 0.91 -7.36 4.04
C ARG A 316 2.05 -6.59 4.70
N ASP A 317 1.79 -5.35 5.11
CA ASP A 317 2.82 -4.44 5.62
C ASP A 317 2.96 -4.53 7.15
N ALA A 318 4.20 -4.47 7.64
CA ALA A 318 4.48 -4.45 9.08
C ALA A 318 3.71 -3.34 9.83
N ARG A 319 3.51 -2.18 9.19
CA ARG A 319 2.73 -1.06 9.76
C ARG A 319 1.26 -1.40 9.96
N GLN A 320 0.67 -2.14 9.02
CA GLN A 320 -0.71 -2.56 9.09
C GLN A 320 -0.86 -3.71 10.11
N GLN A 321 0.06 -4.69 10.08
CA GLN A 321 0.11 -5.77 11.07
C GLN A 321 0.21 -5.24 12.50
N ALA A 322 0.91 -4.13 12.72
CA ALA A 322 1.02 -3.49 14.03
C ALA A 322 -0.31 -2.95 14.60
N ARG A 323 -1.34 -2.81 13.75
CA ARG A 323 -2.70 -2.41 14.16
C ARG A 323 -3.57 -3.61 14.52
N CYS A 324 -3.12 -4.82 14.23
CA CYS A 324 -3.83 -6.05 14.56
C CYS A 324 -3.52 -6.50 15.99
N GLY A 325 -4.47 -7.21 16.59
CA GLY A 325 -4.27 -7.87 17.88
C GLY A 325 -4.18 -6.94 19.09
N ARG A 326 -4.05 -7.56 20.26
CA ARG A 326 -3.97 -6.88 21.56
C ARG A 326 -2.52 -6.58 21.93
N LEU A 327 -2.27 -5.42 22.54
CA LEU A 327 -0.95 -5.09 23.09
C LEU A 327 -0.60 -6.03 24.25
N VAL A 328 0.55 -6.70 24.17
CA VAL A 328 1.02 -7.67 25.18
C VAL A 328 2.44 -7.43 25.66
N GLY A 329 3.17 -6.56 24.97
CA GLY A 329 4.52 -6.17 25.34
C GLY A 329 4.85 -4.80 24.79
N THR A 330 5.78 -4.13 25.44
CA THR A 330 6.32 -2.83 25.08
C THR A 330 7.83 -2.88 25.22
N ARG A 331 8.54 -1.87 24.71
CA ARG A 331 10.01 -1.83 24.80
C ARG A 331 10.56 -1.90 26.23
N TRP A 332 9.78 -1.45 27.21
CA TRP A 332 10.13 -1.46 28.64
C TRP A 332 9.58 -2.68 29.39
N ASP A 333 8.62 -3.41 28.83
CA ASP A 333 8.09 -4.62 29.44
C ASP A 333 7.78 -5.70 28.39
N ARG A 334 8.60 -6.74 28.40
CA ARG A 334 8.48 -7.95 27.56
C ARG A 334 8.07 -9.18 28.37
N SER A 335 7.71 -9.02 29.63
CA SER A 335 7.41 -10.16 30.53
C SER A 335 6.20 -10.98 30.07
N GLY A 336 5.25 -10.35 29.38
CA GLY A 336 4.06 -10.97 28.82
C GLY A 336 4.23 -11.66 27.48
N LEU A 337 5.43 -11.64 26.87
CA LEU A 337 5.65 -12.24 25.55
C LEU A 337 5.51 -13.77 25.57
N CYS A 338 4.69 -14.28 24.66
CA CYS A 338 4.52 -15.70 24.38
C CYS A 338 4.94 -16.01 22.95
N ALA A 339 5.22 -17.29 22.68
CA ALA A 339 5.47 -17.76 21.32
C ALA A 339 4.31 -17.37 20.40
N GLY A 340 4.64 -16.84 19.22
CA GLY A 340 3.67 -16.38 18.23
C GLY A 340 3.30 -14.91 18.31
N ASP A 341 3.62 -14.19 19.40
CA ASP A 341 3.37 -12.74 19.46
C ASP A 341 4.15 -12.01 18.36
N LEU A 342 3.49 -11.07 17.66
CA LEU A 342 4.12 -10.25 16.64
C LEU A 342 4.92 -9.15 17.32
N LEU A 343 6.15 -8.93 16.86
CA LEU A 343 7.06 -7.89 17.33
C LEU A 343 7.17 -6.81 16.27
N PHE A 344 7.22 -5.54 16.68
CA PHE A 344 7.31 -4.41 15.76
C PHE A 344 8.46 -3.47 16.11
N PHE A 345 9.17 -3.04 15.07
CA PHE A 345 10.38 -2.24 15.20
C PHE A 345 10.33 -1.00 14.30
N LEU A 346 10.86 0.11 14.80
CA LEU A 346 10.96 1.37 14.06
C LEU A 346 12.10 1.32 13.04
N GLY A 347 11.87 1.98 11.90
CA GLY A 347 12.93 2.42 11.02
C GLY A 347 13.48 3.78 11.44
N SER A 348 14.46 4.26 10.67
CA SER A 348 15.12 5.56 10.90
C SER A 348 14.16 6.77 10.86
N THR A 349 12.99 6.63 10.23
CA THR A 349 11.97 7.68 10.13
C THR A 349 10.95 7.66 11.28
N GLY A 350 11.14 6.80 12.28
CA GLY A 350 10.21 6.67 13.41
C GLY A 350 8.89 5.95 13.09
N ALA A 351 8.72 5.48 11.87
CA ALA A 351 7.62 4.61 11.48
C ALA A 351 8.00 3.13 11.64
N ILE A 352 7.03 2.26 11.88
CA ILE A 352 7.26 0.81 11.89
C ILE A 352 7.71 0.39 10.48
N THR A 353 8.86 -0.28 10.37
CA THR A 353 9.37 -0.78 9.08
C THR A 353 9.74 -2.24 9.12
N HIS A 354 9.73 -2.85 10.30
CA HIS A 354 10.14 -4.25 10.47
C HIS A 354 9.24 -4.97 11.46
N THR A 355 9.09 -6.28 11.26
CA THR A 355 8.34 -7.15 12.14
C THR A 355 9.00 -8.52 12.30
N GLY A 356 8.63 -9.24 13.35
CA GLY A 356 9.09 -10.59 13.65
C GLY A 356 8.13 -11.30 14.58
N LEU A 357 8.49 -12.52 15.00
CA LEU A 357 7.70 -13.34 15.90
C LEU A 357 8.49 -13.63 17.18
N ALA A 358 7.86 -13.46 18.34
CA ALA A 358 8.41 -13.97 19.58
C ALA A 358 8.45 -15.50 19.52
N LEU A 359 9.57 -16.08 19.98
CA LEU A 359 9.70 -17.52 20.24
C LEU A 359 9.43 -17.88 21.71
N GLY A 360 9.00 -16.88 22.49
CA GLY A 360 8.91 -16.89 23.94
C GLY A 360 9.49 -15.59 24.49
N ARG A 361 9.73 -15.55 25.80
CA ARG A 361 10.18 -14.33 26.48
C ARG A 361 11.59 -13.88 26.12
N ASN A 362 12.47 -14.83 25.79
CA ASN A 362 13.91 -14.59 25.69
C ASN A 362 14.45 -14.54 24.26
N SER A 363 13.68 -15.02 23.30
CA SER A 363 14.08 -15.02 21.89
C SER A 363 12.96 -14.67 20.95
N PHE A 364 13.37 -14.31 19.75
CA PHE A 364 12.50 -14.00 18.65
C PHE A 364 13.12 -14.45 17.35
N VAL A 365 12.29 -14.49 16.31
CA VAL A 365 12.69 -14.82 14.97
C VAL A 365 12.18 -13.75 14.04
N HIS A 366 13.02 -13.34 13.11
CA HIS A 366 12.65 -12.36 12.10
C HIS A 366 13.38 -12.65 10.80
N LEU A 367 12.93 -12.02 9.73
CA LEU A 367 13.60 -12.11 8.44
C LEU A 367 14.20 -10.76 8.09
N SER A 368 15.52 -10.71 8.01
CA SER A 368 16.32 -9.52 7.71
C SER A 368 17.44 -9.91 6.74
N PRO A 369 18.06 -8.98 5.99
CA PRO A 369 19.19 -9.34 5.14
C PRO A 369 20.31 -10.04 5.94
N PRO A 370 20.88 -11.16 5.43
CA PRO A 370 20.58 -11.79 4.15
C PRO A 370 19.46 -12.87 4.20
N GLN A 371 19.04 -13.32 5.38
CA GLN A 371 18.14 -14.48 5.56
C GLN A 371 17.44 -14.48 6.92
N MET A 372 16.57 -15.45 7.17
CA MET A 372 15.94 -15.69 8.48
C MET A 372 16.96 -15.80 9.62
N GLN A 373 16.71 -15.08 10.73
CA GLN A 373 17.56 -15.08 11.92
C GLN A 373 16.73 -15.37 13.17
N VAL A 374 17.27 -16.23 14.03
CA VAL A 374 16.78 -16.45 15.39
C VAL A 374 17.71 -15.69 16.33
N CYS A 375 17.14 -14.81 17.15
CA CYS A 375 17.87 -13.89 18.01
C CYS A 375 17.45 -14.09 19.46
N GLU A 376 18.42 -14.15 20.36
CA GLU A 376 18.18 -13.98 21.79
C GLU A 376 18.20 -12.48 22.11
N TRP A 377 17.22 -11.98 22.86
CA TRP A 377 17.11 -10.55 23.19
C TRP A 377 18.38 -9.98 23.85
N ALA A 378 19.10 -10.80 24.60
CA ALA A 378 20.32 -10.41 25.31
C ALA A 378 21.58 -10.35 24.42
N ALA A 379 21.54 -10.98 23.24
CA ALA A 379 22.69 -11.11 22.34
C ALA A 379 22.45 -10.50 20.95
N ALA A 380 21.23 -10.01 20.70
CA ALA A 380 20.87 -9.34 19.46
C ALA A 380 21.55 -7.97 19.32
N ASP A 381 21.61 -7.48 18.09
CA ASP A 381 22.13 -6.16 17.75
C ASP A 381 21.45 -5.06 18.59
N PRO A 382 22.21 -4.23 19.35
CA PRO A 382 21.67 -3.14 20.14
C PRO A 382 20.77 -2.17 19.36
N ASP A 383 21.06 -1.92 18.08
CA ASP A 383 20.24 -1.02 17.25
C ASP A 383 18.87 -1.64 16.96
N LEU A 384 18.83 -2.95 16.68
CA LEU A 384 17.59 -3.70 16.53
C LEU A 384 16.79 -3.72 17.83
N ILE A 385 17.46 -3.92 18.97
CA ILE A 385 16.81 -3.90 20.28
C ILE A 385 16.26 -2.51 20.59
N GLY A 386 17.02 -1.45 20.31
CA GLY A 386 16.60 -0.06 20.48
C GLY A 386 15.41 0.31 19.60
N ALA A 387 15.28 -0.33 18.44
CA ALA A 387 14.17 -0.13 17.52
C ALA A 387 12.86 -0.82 17.96
N PHE A 388 12.91 -1.81 18.85
CA PHE A 388 11.70 -2.51 19.31
C PHE A 388 10.75 -1.55 20.02
N VAL A 389 9.46 -1.59 19.66
CA VAL A 389 8.44 -0.70 20.22
C VAL A 389 7.47 -1.45 21.11
N TRP A 390 6.81 -2.46 20.52
CA TRP A 390 5.77 -3.23 21.18
C TRP A 390 5.52 -4.55 20.49
N ALA A 391 4.76 -5.39 21.19
CA ALA A 391 4.29 -6.67 20.70
C ALA A 391 2.77 -6.76 20.70
N LYS A 392 2.23 -7.45 19.71
CA LYS A 392 0.79 -7.71 19.55
C LYS A 392 0.51 -9.21 19.57
N ARG A 393 -0.55 -9.60 20.28
CA ARG A 393 -1.07 -10.95 20.31
C ARG A 393 -2.32 -11.06 19.45
N ILE A 394 -2.31 -12.05 18.56
CA ILE A 394 -3.45 -12.42 17.72
C ILE A 394 -4.13 -13.68 18.25
N LEU A 395 -3.34 -14.63 18.76
CA LEU A 395 -3.81 -15.88 19.35
C LEU A 395 -3.98 -15.68 20.85
N ASP A 396 -5.20 -15.50 21.35
CA ASP A 396 -5.45 -15.74 22.78
C ASP A 396 -5.55 -17.26 22.95
N VAL A 397 -4.52 -17.81 23.60
CA VAL A 397 -4.35 -19.26 23.84
C VAL A 397 -5.00 -19.65 25.15
#